data_AF-A0A166TS38-F1
#
_entry.id   AF-A0A166TS38-F1
#
_cell.length_a   1.000
_cell.length_b   1.000
_cell.length_c   1.000
_cell.angle_alpha   90.00
_cell.angle_beta   90.00
_cell.angle_gamma   90.00
#
_symmetry.space_group_name_H-M   'P 1'
#
loop_
_entity.id
_entity.type
_entity.pdbx_description
1 polymer ?
#
loop_
_entity_poly.entity_id
_entity_poly.type
_entity_poly.pdbx_seq_one_letter_code
_entity_poly.pdbx_strand_id
1 'polypeptide(L)'
;MSTSEQPLPKRKRADEFEDVYEPAAPVDPVRSDIWYRDGNIVLQAGITQFKVYQGALGEASSVFKDMFSFPQPPAADMELVEGCPVVHVSDSAEELKIVLQAIFQLQYVTGGEKLSLAVVSAFGTLGAKYDIGRLYAAGKRTLYQSFPMTLEELDALTDWKYIEIHDDTSH
;
A
#
# COMPACT_ATOMS: atom_id res chain seq x y z
N MET A 1 -4.74 -42.90 -58.05
CA MET A 1 -5.18 -43.19 -56.68
C MET A 1 -4.37 -42.30 -55.75
N SER A 2 -5.07 -41.49 -54.97
CA SER A 2 -4.52 -40.46 -54.08
C SER A 2 -3.58 -41.05 -53.03
N THR A 3 -2.43 -40.42 -52.81
CA THR A 3 -1.60 -40.65 -51.63
C THR A 3 -1.51 -39.33 -50.87
N SER A 4 -2.25 -39.28 -49.77
CA SER A 4 -2.35 -38.17 -48.82
C SER A 4 -1.08 -38.06 -47.98
N GLU A 5 -0.50 -36.87 -47.95
CA GLU A 5 0.55 -36.48 -47.01
C GLU A 5 -0.02 -36.45 -45.58
N GLN A 6 0.60 -37.20 -44.66
CA GLN A 6 0.37 -37.12 -43.22
C GLN A 6 1.47 -36.25 -42.57
N PRO A 7 1.13 -35.24 -41.75
CA PRO A 7 2.13 -34.45 -41.04
C PRO A 7 2.69 -35.20 -39.82
N LEU A 8 3.99 -35.01 -39.56
CA LEU A 8 4.74 -35.58 -38.45
C LEU A 8 4.16 -35.20 -37.07
N PRO A 9 4.27 -36.08 -36.05
CA PRO A 9 3.70 -35.86 -34.74
C PRO A 9 4.38 -34.70 -34.01
N LYS A 10 3.55 -33.77 -33.50
CA LYS A 10 3.96 -32.63 -32.68
C LYS A 10 4.68 -33.11 -31.41
N ARG A 11 5.85 -32.53 -31.14
CA ARG A 11 6.64 -32.75 -29.92
C ARG A 11 5.77 -32.47 -28.68
N LYS A 12 5.70 -33.45 -27.78
CA LYS A 12 5.12 -33.31 -26.43
C LYS A 12 6.01 -32.34 -25.63
N ARG A 13 5.47 -31.19 -25.24
CA ARG A 13 6.14 -30.29 -24.30
C ARG A 13 5.90 -30.84 -22.88
N ALA A 14 6.98 -31.23 -22.21
CA ALA A 14 7.00 -31.59 -20.80
C ALA A 14 7.15 -30.31 -19.93
N ASP A 15 6.87 -30.52 -18.65
CA ASP A 15 7.00 -29.63 -17.49
C ASP A 15 5.82 -28.69 -17.21
N GLU A 16 4.78 -29.30 -16.62
CA GLU A 16 4.03 -28.73 -15.51
C GLU A 16 5.01 -28.60 -14.33
N PHE A 17 5.64 -27.43 -14.17
CA PHE A 17 6.16 -27.02 -12.88
C PHE A 17 4.93 -26.72 -12.02
N GLU A 18 4.48 -27.73 -11.26
CA GLU A 18 3.69 -27.44 -10.08
C GLU A 18 4.63 -26.69 -9.12
N ASP A 19 4.51 -25.36 -9.10
CA ASP A 19 4.96 -24.59 -7.95
C ASP A 19 4.16 -25.13 -6.76
N VAL A 20 4.78 -26.05 -6.02
CA VAL A 20 4.32 -26.47 -4.70
C VAL A 20 4.48 -25.25 -3.81
N TYR A 21 3.50 -24.34 -3.89
CA TYR A 21 3.31 -23.28 -2.91
C TYR A 21 2.88 -23.99 -1.64
N GLU A 22 3.85 -24.40 -0.83
CA GLU A 22 3.57 -24.78 0.54
C GLU A 22 2.88 -23.57 1.19
N PRO A 23 1.61 -23.70 1.61
CA PRO A 23 0.96 -22.61 2.32
C PRO A 23 1.79 -22.36 3.57
N ALA A 24 2.41 -21.18 3.65
CA ALA A 24 3.09 -20.72 4.84
C ALA A 24 2.15 -20.92 6.03
N ALA A 25 2.67 -21.49 7.13
CA ALA A 25 1.89 -21.77 8.33
C ALA A 25 1.07 -20.53 8.72
N PRO A 26 -0.15 -20.69 9.29
CA PRO A 26 -0.97 -19.56 9.70
C PRO A 26 -0.16 -18.66 10.63
N VAL A 27 0.19 -17.45 10.17
CA VAL A 27 0.85 -16.44 10.99
C VAL A 27 -0.25 -15.62 11.62
N ASP A 28 -0.32 -15.62 12.94
CA ASP A 28 -1.27 -14.80 13.68
C ASP A 28 -1.03 -13.32 13.37
N PRO A 29 -2.08 -12.56 12.98
CA PRO A 29 -1.92 -11.14 12.73
C PRO A 29 -1.44 -10.37 13.97
N VAL A 30 -0.60 -9.37 13.74
CA VAL A 30 0.01 -8.50 14.75
C VAL A 30 -0.72 -7.16 14.78
N ARG A 31 -1.10 -6.72 15.98
CA ARG A 31 -1.72 -5.42 16.24
C ARG A 31 -0.68 -4.30 16.09
N SER A 32 -0.99 -3.28 15.30
CA SER A 32 -0.17 -2.07 15.21
C SER A 32 -0.37 -1.12 16.41
N ASP A 33 0.45 -0.08 16.45
CA ASP A 33 0.32 1.07 17.35
C ASP A 33 -0.86 1.99 16.99
N ILE A 34 -1.42 1.88 15.78
CA ILE A 34 -2.65 2.59 15.39
C ILE A 34 -3.85 1.70 15.72
N TRP A 35 -4.35 1.87 16.95
CA TRP A 35 -5.49 1.11 17.41
C TRP A 35 -6.45 1.96 18.25
N TYR A 36 -7.49 2.46 17.61
CA TYR A 36 -8.53 3.24 18.28
C TYR A 36 -9.50 2.32 19.02
N ARG A 37 -9.70 2.59 20.32
CA ARG A 37 -10.54 1.76 21.20
C ARG A 37 -11.96 1.62 20.66
N ASP A 38 -12.53 2.73 20.21
CA ASP A 38 -13.83 2.94 19.60
C ASP A 38 -13.81 2.90 18.06
N GLY A 39 -12.69 2.46 17.47
CA GLY A 39 -12.63 2.15 16.05
C GLY A 39 -13.65 1.07 15.68
N ASN A 40 -14.17 1.15 14.46
CA ASN A 40 -15.26 0.30 13.98
C ASN A 40 -14.90 -0.51 12.73
N ILE A 41 -13.64 -0.47 12.31
CA ILE A 41 -13.11 -1.28 11.22
C ILE A 41 -11.64 -1.62 11.48
N VAL A 42 -11.23 -2.81 11.05
CA VAL A 42 -9.82 -3.24 11.08
C VAL A 42 -9.34 -3.37 9.63
N LEU A 43 -8.26 -2.67 9.29
CA LEU A 43 -7.53 -2.91 8.04
C LEU A 43 -6.40 -3.89 8.31
N GLN A 44 -6.22 -4.87 7.44
CA GLN A 44 -5.11 -5.81 7.50
C GLN A 44 -4.23 -5.71 6.26
N ALA A 45 -2.95 -5.37 6.48
CA ALA A 45 -1.91 -5.33 5.47
C ALA A 45 -0.87 -6.41 5.78
N GLY A 46 -0.85 -7.47 4.97
CA GLY A 46 -0.10 -8.68 5.30
C GLY A 46 -0.54 -9.25 6.65
N ILE A 47 0.38 -9.31 7.61
CA ILE A 47 0.10 -9.74 8.99
C ILE A 47 -0.20 -8.58 9.93
N THR A 48 -0.13 -7.32 9.51
CA THR A 48 -0.31 -6.17 10.42
C THR A 48 -1.73 -5.66 10.37
N GLN A 49 -2.34 -5.46 11.54
CA GLN A 49 -3.70 -4.95 11.68
C GLN A 49 -3.74 -3.53 12.27
N PHE A 50 -4.65 -2.71 11.74
CA PHE A 50 -4.87 -1.32 12.13
C PHE A 50 -6.36 -1.13 12.43
N LYS A 51 -6.72 -0.74 13.65
CA LYS A 51 -8.12 -0.48 14.01
C LYS A 51 -8.39 1.01 13.95
N VAL A 52 -9.29 1.42 13.05
CA VAL A 52 -9.57 2.82 12.69
C VAL A 52 -11.06 3.10 12.55
N TYR A 53 -11.41 4.31 12.10
CA TYR A 53 -12.78 4.73 11.88
C TYR A 53 -13.13 4.71 10.39
N GLN A 54 -14.11 3.89 10.03
CA GLN A 54 -14.61 3.72 8.67
C GLN A 54 -15.06 5.04 8.05
N GLY A 55 -15.81 5.86 8.79
CA GLY A 55 -16.36 7.13 8.29
C GLY A 55 -15.27 8.14 7.95
N ALA A 56 -14.33 8.38 8.86
CA ALA A 56 -13.22 9.31 8.62
C ALA A 56 -12.26 8.80 7.54
N LEU A 57 -12.04 7.48 7.44
CA LEU A 57 -11.26 6.91 6.33
C LEU A 57 -11.97 7.11 4.99
N GLY A 58 -13.28 6.87 4.93
CA GLY A 58 -14.10 7.10 3.73
C GLY A 58 -14.27 8.58 3.36
N GLU A 59 -14.17 9.50 4.31
CA GLU A 59 -14.12 10.94 4.01
C GLU A 59 -12.78 11.34 3.38
N ALA A 60 -11.69 10.72 3.82
CA ALA A 60 -10.36 10.96 3.27
C ALA A 60 -10.12 10.26 1.92
N SER A 61 -10.82 9.15 1.63
CA SER A 61 -10.60 8.28 0.48
C SER A 61 -11.93 7.84 -0.14
N SER A 62 -12.16 8.24 -1.40
CA SER A 62 -13.33 7.79 -2.17
C SER A 62 -13.31 6.27 -2.40
N VAL A 63 -12.13 5.69 -2.62
CA VAL A 63 -11.96 4.24 -2.83
C VAL A 63 -12.37 3.44 -1.59
N PHE A 64 -11.93 3.84 -0.40
CA PHE A 64 -12.37 3.19 0.83
C PHE A 64 -13.86 3.41 1.09
N LYS A 65 -14.38 4.61 0.82
CA LYS A 65 -15.81 4.90 0.94
C LYS A 65 -16.65 3.95 0.08
N ASP A 66 -16.27 3.77 -1.17
CA ASP A 66 -16.95 2.87 -2.10
C ASP A 66 -16.80 1.41 -1.64
N MET A 67 -15.60 1.00 -1.23
CA MET A 67 -15.31 -0.34 -0.70
C MET A 67 -16.23 -0.69 0.48
N PHE A 68 -16.48 0.26 1.38
CA PHE A 68 -17.34 0.04 2.54
C PHE A 68 -18.84 0.12 2.22
N SER A 69 -19.20 0.63 1.05
CA SER A 69 -20.61 0.73 0.61
C SER A 69 -21.15 -0.58 0.06
N PHE A 70 -20.29 -1.52 -0.33
CA PHE A 70 -20.71 -2.80 -0.85
C PHE A 70 -21.37 -3.66 0.24
N PRO A 71 -22.38 -4.48 -0.12
CA PRO A 71 -22.99 -5.42 0.80
C PRO A 71 -21.92 -6.35 1.38
N GLN A 72 -21.80 -6.37 2.71
CA GLN A 72 -20.89 -7.28 3.39
C GLN A 72 -21.44 -8.72 3.36
N PRO A 73 -20.56 -9.73 3.41
CA PRO A 73 -20.98 -11.12 3.56
C PRO A 73 -21.88 -11.32 4.79
N PRO A 74 -22.66 -12.40 4.83
CA PRO A 74 -23.37 -12.79 6.04
C PRO A 74 -22.41 -12.86 7.24
N ALA A 75 -22.90 -12.50 8.43
CA ALA A 75 -22.05 -12.41 9.63
C ALA A 75 -21.32 -13.71 10.01
N ALA A 76 -21.79 -14.87 9.54
CA ALA A 76 -21.12 -16.15 9.74
C ALA A 76 -19.79 -16.27 8.98
N ASP A 77 -19.63 -15.54 7.88
CA ASP A 77 -18.48 -15.59 6.99
C ASP A 77 -17.60 -14.33 7.09
N MET A 78 -17.98 -13.36 7.94
CA MET A 78 -17.19 -12.16 8.17
C MET A 78 -16.10 -12.44 9.19
N GLU A 79 -14.86 -12.14 8.80
CA GLU A 79 -13.75 -12.07 9.75
C GLU A 79 -13.92 -10.85 10.66
N LEU A 80 -13.86 -11.11 11.97
CA LEU A 80 -14.07 -10.10 13.00
C LEU A 80 -12.90 -10.09 13.98
N VAL A 81 -12.40 -8.89 14.27
CA VAL A 81 -11.42 -8.65 15.34
C VAL A 81 -12.01 -7.64 16.31
N GLU A 82 -12.15 -8.03 17.58
CA GLU A 82 -12.84 -7.24 18.61
C GLU A 82 -14.25 -6.79 18.17
N GLY A 83 -14.96 -7.63 17.41
CA GLY A 83 -16.29 -7.34 16.87
C GLY A 83 -16.31 -6.34 15.70
N CYS A 84 -15.15 -5.98 15.15
CA CYS A 84 -15.02 -5.09 13.99
C CYS A 84 -14.70 -5.90 12.72
N PRO A 85 -15.32 -5.59 11.57
CA PRO A 85 -15.00 -6.24 10.30
C PRO A 85 -13.55 -6.00 9.90
N VAL A 86 -12.90 -7.05 9.40
CA VAL A 86 -11.54 -7.00 8.85
C VAL A 86 -11.61 -6.79 7.34
N VAL A 87 -10.90 -5.78 6.84
CA VAL A 87 -10.71 -5.50 5.43
C VAL A 87 -9.26 -5.73 5.07
N HIS A 88 -9.02 -6.68 4.18
CA HIS A 88 -7.69 -6.99 3.68
C HIS A 88 -7.29 -6.01 2.58
N VAL A 89 -6.10 -5.45 2.71
CA VAL A 89 -5.47 -4.61 1.69
C VAL A 89 -4.15 -5.22 1.26
N SER A 90 -3.80 -5.03 -0.02
CA SER A 90 -2.59 -5.60 -0.61
C SER A 90 -1.33 -4.74 -0.42
N ASP A 91 -1.44 -3.63 0.31
CA ASP A 91 -0.36 -2.66 0.48
C ASP A 91 0.65 -3.09 1.54
N SER A 92 1.81 -2.44 1.52
CA SER A 92 2.77 -2.53 2.62
C SER A 92 2.13 -2.01 3.92
N ALA A 93 2.36 -2.74 5.02
CA ALA A 93 1.98 -2.28 6.34
C ALA A 93 2.64 -0.94 6.70
N GLU A 94 3.86 -0.69 6.22
CA GLU A 94 4.61 0.54 6.49
C GLU A 94 4.01 1.74 5.76
N GLU A 95 3.72 1.60 4.46
CA GLU A 95 3.09 2.67 3.67
C GLU A 95 1.67 2.97 4.18
N LEU A 96 0.91 1.92 4.50
CA LEU A 96 -0.43 2.09 5.07
C LEU A 96 -0.37 2.80 6.42
N LYS A 97 0.59 2.43 7.28
CA LYS A 97 0.81 3.11 8.57
C LYS A 97 1.05 4.61 8.36
N ILE A 98 1.93 5.00 7.44
CA ILE A 98 2.22 6.41 7.13
C ILE A 98 0.94 7.16 6.72
N VAL A 99 0.14 6.57 5.83
CA VAL A 99 -1.13 7.17 5.38
C VAL A 99 -2.11 7.32 6.53
N LEU A 100 -2.26 6.30 7.38
CA LEU A 100 -3.17 6.34 8.53
C LEU A 100 -2.71 7.36 9.58
N GLN A 101 -1.39 7.50 9.83
CA GLN A 101 -0.85 8.57 10.68
C GLN A 101 -1.20 9.95 10.13
N ALA A 102 -1.05 10.15 8.82
CA ALA A 102 -1.41 11.41 8.17
C ALA A 102 -2.92 11.71 8.28
N ILE A 103 -3.77 10.68 8.19
CA ILE A 103 -5.23 10.84 8.27
C ILE A 103 -5.72 11.12 9.69
N PHE A 104 -5.30 10.31 10.64
CA PHE A 104 -5.91 10.27 11.97
C PHE A 104 -5.09 10.97 13.06
N GLN A 105 -3.78 11.08 12.89
CA GLN A 105 -2.88 11.66 13.88
C GLN A 105 -2.33 13.03 13.43
N LEU A 106 -2.72 13.50 12.24
CA LEU A 106 -2.26 14.75 11.63
C LEU A 106 -0.74 14.86 11.54
N GLN A 107 -0.04 13.72 11.46
CA GLN A 107 1.38 13.72 11.19
C GLN A 107 1.66 14.23 9.77
N TYR A 108 2.85 14.80 9.56
CA TYR A 108 3.31 15.31 8.26
C TYR A 108 2.53 16.54 7.72
N VAL A 109 1.72 17.19 8.56
CA VAL A 109 0.94 18.40 8.21
C VAL A 109 1.75 19.70 8.42
N THR A 110 3.06 19.62 8.71
CA THR A 110 3.88 20.78 9.10
C THR A 110 4.49 21.52 7.91
N GLY A 111 4.31 22.84 7.89
CA GLY A 111 4.82 23.74 6.85
C GLY A 111 6.30 24.08 6.99
N GLY A 112 7.17 23.07 7.08
CA GLY A 112 8.62 23.31 7.13
C GLY A 112 9.54 22.11 7.38
N GLU A 113 9.02 20.95 7.80
CA GLU A 113 9.86 19.76 8.03
C GLU A 113 10.07 18.97 6.73
N LYS A 114 11.29 18.45 6.55
CA LYS A 114 11.62 17.58 5.42
C LYS A 114 10.83 16.26 5.56
N LEU A 115 10.25 15.78 4.46
CA LEU A 115 9.60 14.46 4.44
C LEU A 115 10.62 13.41 4.03
N SER A 116 10.65 12.27 4.71
CA SER A 116 11.48 11.15 4.27
C SER A 116 11.00 10.60 2.93
N LEU A 117 11.88 9.92 2.19
CA LEU A 117 11.51 9.30 0.91
C LEU A 117 10.36 8.31 1.07
N ALA A 118 10.33 7.57 2.19
CA ALA A 118 9.26 6.63 2.50
C ALA A 118 7.90 7.33 2.61
N VAL A 119 7.85 8.50 3.26
CA VAL A 119 6.60 9.29 3.38
C VAL A 119 6.17 9.82 2.02
N VAL A 120 7.11 10.37 1.25
CA VAL A 120 6.83 10.90 -0.09
C VAL A 120 6.36 9.79 -1.03
N SER A 121 6.98 8.60 -0.97
CA SER A 121 6.57 7.41 -1.71
C SER A 121 5.15 7.01 -1.34
N ALA A 122 4.87 6.77 -0.05
CA ALA A 122 3.54 6.36 0.42
C ALA A 122 2.45 7.37 0.03
N PHE A 123 2.75 8.66 0.10
CA PHE A 123 1.84 9.72 -0.33
C PHE A 123 1.60 9.70 -1.84
N GLY A 124 2.63 9.42 -2.65
CA GLY A 124 2.52 9.27 -4.09
C GLY A 124 1.76 8.01 -4.51
N THR A 125 2.09 6.86 -3.92
CA THR A 125 1.56 5.53 -4.27
C THR A 125 0.16 5.34 -3.72
N LEU A 126 0.02 5.30 -2.40
CA LEU A 126 -1.26 5.03 -1.74
C LEU A 126 -2.21 6.22 -1.83
N GLY A 127 -1.67 7.45 -1.83
CA GLY A 127 -2.49 8.63 -2.09
C GLY A 127 -3.18 8.58 -3.45
N ALA A 128 -2.52 8.07 -4.49
CA ALA A 128 -3.14 7.84 -5.79
C ALA A 128 -4.07 6.62 -5.78
N LYS A 129 -3.60 5.47 -5.25
CA LYS A 129 -4.34 4.20 -5.22
C LYS A 129 -5.69 4.32 -4.52
N TYR A 130 -5.71 5.05 -3.40
CA TYR A 130 -6.90 5.24 -2.58
C TYR A 130 -7.60 6.57 -2.81
N ASP A 131 -7.20 7.33 -3.83
CA ASP A 131 -7.76 8.66 -4.15
C ASP A 131 -7.82 9.60 -2.93
N ILE A 132 -6.70 9.70 -2.22
CA ILE A 132 -6.51 10.61 -1.08
C ILE A 132 -5.83 11.87 -1.60
N GLY A 133 -6.61 12.73 -2.25
CA GLY A 133 -6.09 13.86 -3.03
C GLY A 133 -5.12 14.78 -2.28
N ARG A 134 -5.34 15.02 -0.98
CA ARG A 134 -4.42 15.83 -0.17
C ARG A 134 -3.03 15.22 -0.03
N LEU A 135 -2.95 13.90 0.17
CA LEU A 135 -1.67 13.21 0.35
C LEU A 135 -0.97 13.08 -1.00
N TYR A 136 -1.71 12.72 -2.05
CA TYR A 136 -1.16 12.64 -3.39
C TYR A 136 -0.57 13.98 -3.87
N ALA A 137 -1.28 15.08 -3.62
CA ALA A 137 -0.79 16.42 -3.93
C ALA A 137 0.45 16.79 -3.09
N ALA A 138 0.51 16.40 -1.82
CA ALA A 138 1.66 16.63 -0.96
C ALA A 138 2.89 15.83 -1.42
N GLY A 139 2.73 14.54 -1.75
CA GLY A 139 3.80 13.70 -2.29
C GLY A 139 4.34 14.25 -3.60
N LYS A 140 3.45 14.58 -4.56
CA LYS A 140 3.85 15.20 -5.84
C LYS A 140 4.57 16.53 -5.65
N ARG A 141 4.04 17.43 -4.81
CA ARG A 141 4.67 18.73 -4.55
C ARG A 141 6.07 18.53 -3.99
N THR A 142 6.22 17.62 -3.03
CA THR A 142 7.51 17.35 -2.38
C THR A 142 8.50 16.79 -3.41
N LEU A 143 8.09 15.83 -4.26
CA LEU A 143 8.95 15.34 -5.34
C LEU A 143 9.41 16.47 -6.28
N TYR A 144 8.49 17.31 -6.76
CA TYR A 144 8.84 18.41 -7.66
C TYR A 144 9.72 19.49 -7.03
N GLN A 145 9.65 19.66 -5.71
CA GLN A 145 10.52 20.60 -4.98
C GLN A 145 11.88 19.99 -4.60
N SER A 146 11.94 18.66 -4.48
CA SER A 146 13.13 17.93 -4.05
C SER A 146 14.03 17.53 -5.20
N PHE A 147 13.46 17.26 -6.36
CA PHE A 147 14.21 16.81 -7.53
C PHE A 147 14.43 17.96 -8.49
N PRO A 148 15.69 18.24 -8.87
CA PRO A 148 15.99 19.17 -9.95
C PRO A 148 15.29 18.71 -11.23
N MET A 149 14.56 19.62 -11.86
CA MET A 149 13.76 19.32 -13.06
C MET A 149 14.50 19.69 -14.35
N THR A 150 15.70 20.25 -14.23
CA THR A 150 16.62 20.48 -15.35
C THR A 150 17.99 19.86 -15.08
N LEU A 151 18.73 19.60 -16.16
CA LEU A 151 20.10 19.08 -16.07
C LEU A 151 21.02 20.09 -15.38
N GLU A 152 20.81 21.40 -15.58
CA GLU A 152 21.62 22.43 -14.91
C GLU A 152 21.38 22.49 -13.39
N GLU A 153 20.14 22.30 -12.95
CA GLU A 153 19.81 22.22 -11.52
C GLU A 153 20.40 20.96 -10.86
N LEU A 154 20.46 19.86 -11.61
CA LEU A 154 21.07 18.60 -11.17
C LEU A 154 22.59 18.72 -11.04
N ASP A 155 23.26 19.32 -12.03
CA ASP A 155 24.70 19.56 -12.00
C ASP A 155 25.10 20.55 -10.88
N ALA A 156 24.18 21.40 -10.44
CA ALA A 156 24.38 22.36 -9.35
C ALA A 156 24.04 21.81 -7.95
N LEU A 157 23.48 20.59 -7.84
CA LEU A 157 23.06 20.01 -6.56
C LEU A 157 24.27 19.52 -5.77
N THR A 158 24.46 20.05 -4.55
CA THR A 158 25.50 19.62 -3.60
C THR A 158 24.95 18.82 -2.43
N ASP A 159 23.63 18.89 -2.19
CA ASP A 159 22.91 18.17 -1.11
C ASP A 159 21.40 18.08 -1.42
N TRP A 160 20.72 17.06 -0.89
CA TRP A 160 19.28 16.83 -1.10
C TRP A 160 18.45 17.70 -0.14
N LYS A 161 17.76 18.72 -0.67
CA LYS A 161 17.13 19.77 0.16
C LYS A 161 15.94 19.32 1.01
N TYR A 162 15.25 18.24 0.68
CA TYR A 162 13.96 17.90 1.32
C TYR A 162 13.72 16.42 1.62
N ILE A 163 14.71 15.55 1.37
CA ILE A 163 14.64 14.11 1.62
C ILE A 163 15.84 13.73 2.49
N GLU A 164 15.59 13.12 3.64
CA GLU A 164 16.64 12.46 4.41
C GLU A 164 16.91 11.08 3.82
N ILE A 165 18.14 10.86 3.37
CA ILE A 165 18.65 9.55 2.97
C ILE A 165 19.33 8.99 4.22
N HIS A 166 18.73 7.99 4.86
CA HIS A 166 19.46 7.21 5.85
C HIS A 166 20.47 6.33 5.10
N ASP A 167 21.75 6.64 5.27
CA ASP A 167 22.82 5.74 4.85
C ASP A 167 22.78 4.50 5.75
N ASP A 168 22.21 3.41 5.25
CA ASP A 168 22.34 2.08 5.85
C ASP A 168 23.77 1.56 5.60
N THR A 169 24.74 2.17 6.28
CA THR A 169 26.09 1.60 6.44
C THR A 169 26.49 1.65 7.90
N SER A 170 26.03 0.65 8.64
CA SER A 170 26.65 0.22 9.89
C SER A 170 26.57 -1.30 9.99
N HIS A 171 27.56 -1.94 9.35
CA HIS A 171 28.06 -3.26 9.72
C HIS A 171 29.56 -3.15 9.96
#